data_AF-A0A133ZE89-F1
#
_entry.id   AF-A0A133ZE89-F1
#
_cell.length_a   1.000
_cell.length_b   1.000
_cell.length_c   1.000
_cell.angle_alpha   90.00
_cell.angle_beta   90.00
_cell.angle_gamma   90.00
#
_symmetry.space_group_name_H-M   'P 1'
#
loop_
_entity.id
_entity.type
_entity.pdbx_description
1 polymer ?
#
loop_
_entity_poly.entity_id
_entity_poly.type
_entity_poly.pdbx_seq_one_letter_code
_entity_poly.pdbx_strand_id
1 'polypeptide(L)' 'MVSEAQKRANASYKRRNTKAKHIVFFPDDMDLYEWVCAQPKQNAYLKELIRKDMKERQAH' A
#
# COMPACT_ATOMS: atom_id res chain seq x y z
N MET A 1 16.18 12.74 21.79
CA MET A 1 15.16 11.93 22.48
C MET A 1 13.79 12.38 21.97
N VAL A 2 13.10 11.59 21.16
CA VAL A 2 11.77 11.98 20.63
C VAL A 2 10.78 11.91 21.78
N SER A 3 10.20 13.06 22.13
CA SER A 3 9.20 13.20 23.20
C SER A 3 7.98 12.32 22.94
N GLU A 4 7.41 11.74 23.99
CA GLU A 4 6.14 10.98 23.94
C GLU A 4 4.98 11.80 23.33
N ALA A 5 5.01 13.13 23.51
CA ALA A 5 4.06 14.03 22.87
C ALA A 5 4.22 14.05 21.33
N GLN A 6 5.46 14.00 20.84
CA GLN A 6 5.75 13.97 19.41
C GLN A 6 5.40 12.62 18.78
N LYS A 7 5.57 11.51 19.52
CA LYS A 7 5.09 10.18 19.09
C LYS A 7 3.57 10.13 18.95
N ARG A 8 2.81 10.69 19.92
CA ARG A 8 1.33 10.75 19.84
C ARG A 8 0.84 11.65 18.71
N ALA A 9 1.47 12.81 18.50
CA ALA A 9 1.14 13.70 17.40
C ALA A 9 1.35 13.02 16.03
N ASN A 10 2.49 12.34 15.86
CA ASN A 10 2.78 11.57 14.65
C ASN A 10 1.80 10.41 14.43
N ALA A 11 1.40 9.70 15.50
CA ALA A 11 0.41 8.64 15.40
C ALA A 11 -0.98 9.17 14.99
N SER A 12 -1.39 10.32 15.53
CA SER A 12 -2.65 10.99 15.18
C SER A 12 -2.66 11.46 13.72
N TYR A 13 -1.57 12.09 13.26
CA TYR A 13 -1.43 12.53 11.88
C TYR A 13 -1.43 11.35 10.90
N LYS A 14 -0.66 10.29 11.21
CA LYS A 14 -0.66 9.06 10.40
C LYS A 14 -2.05 8.46 10.30
N ARG A 15 -2.79 8.33 11.40
CA ARG A 15 -4.16 7.79 11.37
C ARG A 15 -5.12 8.64 10.54
N ARG A 16 -5.06 9.97 10.68
CA ARG A 16 -5.93 10.89 9.92
C ARG A 16 -5.61 10.92 8.43
N ASN A 17 -4.33 10.80 8.06
CA ASN A 17 -3.87 10.92 6.68
C ASN A 17 -3.68 9.57 5.96
N THR A 18 -3.78 8.44 6.68
CA THR A 18 -3.74 7.12 6.05
C THR A 18 -5.12 6.81 5.48
N LYS A 19 -5.18 6.55 4.18
CA LYS A 19 -6.35 6.01 3.51
C LYS A 19 -6.09 4.54 3.18
N ALA A 20 -6.99 3.66 3.58
CA ALA A 20 -6.96 2.26 3.21
C ALA A 20 -7.87 2.04 1.99
N LYS A 21 -7.42 1.21 1.05
CA LYS A 21 -8.25 0.66 -0.01
C LYS A 21 -8.27 -0.84 0.15
N HIS A 22 -9.48 -1.39 0.09
CA HIS A 22 -9.70 -2.83 0.13
C HIS A 22 -9.73 -3.35 -1.31
N ILE A 23 -9.00 -4.42 -1.57
CA ILE A 23 -8.99 -5.11 -2.86
C ILE A 23 -9.63 -6.46 -2.61
N VAL A 24 -10.67 -6.78 -3.37
CA VAL A 24 -11.36 -8.06 -3.31
C VAL A 24 -10.94 -8.83 -4.55
N PHE A 25 -10.46 -10.06 -4.36
CA PHE A 25 -10.13 -10.98 -5.44
C PHE A 25 -11.29 -11.97 -5.59
N PHE A 26 -11.85 -12.05 -6.79
CA PHE A 26 -12.89 -13.02 -7.12
C PHE A 26 -12.25 -14.36 -7.51
N PRO A 27 -13.02 -15.46 -7.62
CA PRO A 27 -12.48 -16.77 -8.00
C PRO A 27 -11.66 -16.77 -9.30
N ASP A 28 -12.01 -15.89 -10.24
CA ASP A 28 -11.30 -15.74 -11.51
C ASP A 28 -9.94 -15.02 -11.38
N ASP A 29 -9.73 -14.28 -10.29
CA ASP A 29 -8.49 -13.53 -9.98
C ASP A 29 -7.62 -14.24 -8.94
N MET A 30 -7.87 -15.53 -8.68
CA MET A 30 -7.24 -16.23 -7.58
C MET A 30 -5.75 -16.50 -7.83
N ASP A 31 -5.35 -16.59 -9.09
CA ASP A 31 -3.96 -16.59 -9.52
C ASP A 31 -3.22 -15.29 -9.13
N LEU A 32 -3.87 -14.13 -9.28
CA LEU A 32 -3.34 -12.84 -8.85
C LEU A 32 -3.22 -12.77 -7.32
N TYR A 33 -4.19 -13.32 -6.61
CA TYR A 33 -4.14 -13.42 -5.15
C TYR A 33 -2.95 -14.26 -4.69
N GLU A 34 -2.78 -15.45 -5.25
CA GLU A 34 -1.65 -16.34 -4.94
C GLU A 34 -0.31 -15.67 -5.26
N TRP A 35 -0.22 -14.99 -6.41
CA TRP A 35 0.97 -14.26 -6.82
C TRP A 35 1.36 -13.16 -5.84
N VAL A 36 0.39 -12.35 -5.39
CA VAL A 36 0.61 -11.31 -4.37
C VAL A 36 1.01 -11.95 -3.06
N CYS A 37 0.35 -13.04 -2.66
CA CYS A 37 0.63 -13.76 -1.42
C CYS A 37 2.06 -14.32 -1.35
N ALA A 38 2.61 -14.77 -2.47
CA ALA A 38 3.98 -15.27 -2.58
C ALA A 38 5.06 -14.17 -2.37
N GLN A 39 4.69 -12.88 -2.45
CA GLN A 39 5.66 -11.79 -2.29
C GLN A 39 5.99 -11.53 -0.81
N PRO A 40 7.28 -11.38 -0.44
CA PRO A 40 7.69 -11.14 0.95
C PRO A 40 7.18 -9.83 1.54
N LYS A 41 6.80 -8.85 0.70
CA LYS A 41 6.25 -7.55 1.12
C LYS A 41 5.09 -7.13 0.21
N GLN A 42 3.98 -7.86 0.27
CA GLN A 42 2.76 -7.66 -0.54
C GLN A 42 2.36 -6.19 -0.72
N ASN A 43 2.22 -5.45 0.38
CA ASN A 43 1.83 -4.03 0.37
C ASN A 43 2.88 -3.11 -0.29
N ALA A 44 4.17 -3.43 -0.19
CA ALA A 44 5.22 -2.66 -0.84
C ALA A 44 5.25 -2.96 -2.34
N TYR A 45 5.15 -4.24 -2.70
CA TYR A 45 5.06 -4.74 -4.07
C TYR A 45 3.90 -4.08 -4.84
N LEU A 46 2.68 -4.12 -4.29
CA LEU A 46 1.52 -3.48 -4.90
C LEU A 46 1.72 -1.98 -5.09
N LYS A 47 2.31 -1.28 -4.12
CA LYS A 47 2.59 0.16 -4.23
C LYS A 47 3.64 0.47 -5.30
N GLU A 48 4.63 -0.41 -5.49
CA GLU A 48 5.64 -0.26 -6.54
C GLU A 48 5.04 -0.48 -7.93
N LEU A 49 4.20 -1.49 -8.09
CA LEU A 49 3.43 -1.71 -9.32
C LEU A 49 2.57 -0.50 -9.69
N ILE A 50 1.79 0.03 -8.75
CA ILE A 50 0.96 1.22 -8.98
C ILE A 50 1.83 2.43 -9.36
N ARG A 51 2.97 2.64 -8.68
CA ARG A 51 3.89 3.75 -9.04
C ARG A 51 4.47 3.59 -10.43
N LYS A 52 4.77 2.36 -10.86
CA LYS A 52 5.29 2.08 -12.20
C LYS A 52 4.23 2.37 -13.26
N ASP A 53 3.01 1.84 -13.09
CA ASP A 53 1.87 2.13 -13.97
C ASP A 53 1.58 3.64 -14.08
N MET A 54 1.57 4.35 -12.94
CA MET A 54 1.39 5.82 -12.95
C MET A 54 2.45 6.54 -13.79
N LYS A 55 3.72 6.13 -13.67
CA LYS A 55 4.82 6.74 -14.44
C LYS A 55 4.70 6.44 -15.93
N GLU A 56 4.35 5.21 -16.27
CA GLU A 56 4.16 4.79 -17.67
C GLU A 56 3.00 5.55 -18.33
N ARG A 57 1.90 5.77 -17.60
CA ARG A 57 0.75 6.56 -18.09
C ARG A 57 1.02 8.06 -18.18
N GLN A 58 1.93 8.60 -17.39
CA GLN A 58 2.31 10.02 -17.41
C GLN A 58 3.39 10.35 -18.46
N ALA A 59 4.12 9.33 -18.93
CA ALA A 59 5.12 9.47 -19.98
C ALA A 59 4.52 9.43 -21.40
N HIS A 60 3.21 9.18 -21.52
CA HIS A 60 2.42 9.17 -22.74
C HIS A 60 1.48 10.38 -22.79
#